data_AF-A0A3S4T0Q6-F1
#
_entry.id   AF-A0A3S4T0Q6-F1
#
_cell.length_a   1.000
_cell.length_b   1.000
_cell.length_c   1.000
_cell.angle_alpha   90.00
_cell.angle_beta   90.00
_cell.angle_gamma   90.00
#
_symmetry.space_group_name_H-M   'P 1'
#
loop_
_entity.id
_entity.type
_entity.pdbx_description
1 polymer ?
#
loop_
_entity_poly.entity_id
_entity_poly.type
_entity_poly.pdbx_seq_one_letter_code
_entity_poly.pdbx_strand_id
1 'polypeptide(L)'
;MTRYETILNLGDDFIKLMGKNLIPVHVLDWKVYYEAYLKEAEILCKKYGRPKKTRAAGIVADDYKISERNMFYIISFMEGS
;
A
#
# COMPACT_ATOMS: atom_id res chain seq x y z
N MET A 1 -32.82 5.26 8.68
CA MET A 1 -31.41 5.51 8.31
C MET A 1 -31.26 5.16 6.84
N THR A 2 -30.95 6.12 6.00
CA THR A 2 -30.78 5.90 4.56
C THR A 2 -29.33 5.47 4.27
N ARG A 3 -29.11 4.74 3.16
CA ARG A 3 -27.76 4.29 2.77
C ARG A 3 -26.75 5.45 2.67
N TYR A 4 -27.23 6.63 2.26
CA TYR A 4 -26.41 7.84 2.16
C TYR A 4 -25.90 8.33 3.52
N GLU A 5 -26.77 8.34 4.54
CA GLU A 5 -26.39 8.71 5.91
C GLU A 5 -25.38 7.71 6.49
N THR A 6 -25.53 6.42 6.19
CA THR A 6 -24.59 5.39 6.64
C THR A 6 -23.21 5.58 6.01
N ILE A 7 -23.14 5.94 4.72
CA ILE A 7 -21.87 6.18 4.02
C ILE A 7 -21.18 7.44 4.57
N LEU A 8 -21.93 8.51 4.83
CA LEU A 8 -21.40 9.74 5.42
C LEU A 8 -20.84 9.49 6.83
N ASN A 9 -21.58 8.76 7.67
CA ASN A 9 -21.13 8.43 9.02
C ASN A 9 -19.88 7.54 9.01
N LEU A 10 -19.77 6.58 8.07
CA LEU A 10 -18.57 5.77 7.87
C LEU A 10 -17.34 6.62 7.49
N GLY A 11 -17.53 7.63 6.65
CA GLY A 11 -16.47 8.58 6.29
C GLY A 11 -15.99 9.41 7.48
N ASP A 12 -16.92 9.94 8.27
CA ASP A 12 -16.60 10.74 9.45
C ASP A 12 -15.91 9.92 10.54
N ASP A 13 -16.33 8.67 10.74
CA ASP A 13 -15.69 7.76 11.70
C ASP A 13 -14.28 7.35 11.24
N PHE A 14 -14.08 7.16 9.93
CA PHE A 14 -12.75 6.91 9.35
C PHE A 14 -11.82 8.11 9.54
N ILE A 15 -12.30 9.34 9.30
CA ILE A 15 -11.53 10.57 9.53
C ILE A 15 -11.18 10.76 11.01
N LYS A 16 -12.11 10.43 11.93
CA LYS A 16 -11.82 10.46 13.38
C LYS A 16 -10.76 9.43 13.78
N LEU A 17 -10.76 8.25 13.18
CA LEU A 17 -9.75 7.21 13.42
C LEU A 17 -8.37 7.62 12.88
N MET A 18 -8.33 8.32 11.74
CA MET A 18 -7.10 8.93 11.21
C MET A 18 -6.59 10.09 12.10
N GLY A 19 -7.47 10.97 12.56
CA GLY A 19 -7.11 12.13 13.40
C GLY A 19 -6.67 11.77 14.82
N LYS A 20 -7.04 10.58 15.33
CA LYS A 20 -6.59 10.06 16.64
C LYS A 20 -5.29 9.24 16.57
N ASN A 21 -4.58 9.22 15.44
CA ASN A 21 -3.41 8.34 15.19
C ASN A 21 -3.70 6.84 15.39
N LEU A 22 -4.98 6.42 15.37
CA LEU A 22 -5.34 5.02 15.54
C LEU A 22 -5.09 4.24 14.23
N ILE A 23 -5.32 4.90 13.09
CA ILE A 23 -4.82 4.48 11.78
C ILE A 23 -3.82 5.55 11.33
N PRO A 24 -2.52 5.27 11.40
CA PRO A 24 -1.54 6.23 10.93
C PRO A 24 -1.67 6.41 9.41
N VAL A 25 -1.74 7.66 8.94
CA VAL A 25 -1.92 7.98 7.50
C VAL A 25 -0.84 7.32 6.63
N HIS A 26 0.36 7.15 7.17
CA HIS A 26 1.45 6.44 6.50
C HIS A 26 1.12 4.98 6.16
N VAL A 27 0.25 4.30 6.91
CA VAL A 27 -0.18 2.92 6.62
C VAL A 27 -1.07 2.87 5.37
N LEU A 28 -1.85 3.93 5.11
CA LEU A 28 -2.63 4.04 3.87
C LEU A 28 -1.71 4.19 2.66
N ASP A 29 -0.70 5.07 2.77
CA ASP A 29 0.31 5.23 1.73
C ASP A 29 1.07 3.92 1.49
N TRP A 30 1.44 3.21 2.56
CA TRP A 30 2.12 1.92 2.47
C TRP A 30 1.28 0.85 1.79
N LYS A 31 -0.04 0.86 2.00
CA LYS A 31 -0.95 -0.05 1.27
C LYS A 31 -0.94 0.24 -0.23
N VAL A 32 -0.97 1.52 -0.61
CA VAL A 32 -0.90 1.92 -2.04
C VAL A 32 0.41 1.45 -2.65
N TYR A 33 1.54 1.67 -1.98
CA TYR A 33 2.86 1.22 -2.45
C TYR A 33 2.93 -0.31 -2.56
N TYR A 34 2.40 -1.02 -1.58
CA TYR A 34 2.39 -2.49 -1.59
C TYR A 34 1.54 -3.07 -2.72
N GLU A 35 0.36 -2.50 -2.99
CA GLU A 35 -0.49 -2.93 -4.11
C GLU A 35 0.18 -2.66 -5.48
N ALA A 36 0.89 -1.54 -5.62
CA ALA A 36 1.68 -1.26 -6.82
C ALA A 36 2.81 -2.29 -7.00
N TYR A 37 3.49 -2.65 -5.91
CA TYR A 37 4.51 -3.70 -5.93
C TYR A 37 3.96 -5.06 -6.36
N LEU A 38 2.80 -5.47 -5.86
CA LEU A 38 2.17 -6.73 -6.26
C LEU A 38 1.86 -6.76 -7.76
N LYS A 39 1.35 -5.65 -8.31
CA LYS A 39 1.09 -5.52 -9.75
C LYS A 39 2.38 -5.61 -10.57
N GLU A 40 3.42 -4.90 -10.16
CA GLU A 40 4.69 -4.91 -10.89
C GLU A 40 5.38 -6.28 -10.80
N ALA A 41 5.29 -6.95 -9.66
CA ALA A 41 5.77 -8.32 -9.49
C ALA A 41 5.02 -9.30 -10.41
N GLU A 42 3.71 -9.13 -10.59
CA GLU A 42 2.90 -9.93 -11.52
C GLU A 42 3.29 -9.68 -12.98
N ILE A 43 3.49 -8.42 -13.38
CA ILE A 43 3.94 -8.04 -14.73
C ILE A 43 5.30 -8.68 -15.04
N LEU A 44 6.25 -8.59 -14.10
CA LEU A 44 7.56 -9.20 -14.25
C LEU A 44 7.49 -10.73 -14.26
N CYS A 45 6.57 -11.33 -13.51
CA CYS A 45 6.33 -12.77 -13.55
C CYS A 45 5.81 -13.21 -14.93
N LYS A 46 4.84 -12.49 -15.50
CA LYS A 46 4.33 -12.74 -16.86
C LYS A 46 5.42 -12.60 -17.93
N LYS A 47 6.32 -11.62 -17.77
CA LYS A 47 7.38 -11.32 -18.75
C LYS A 47 8.57 -12.28 -18.68
N TYR A 48 8.93 -12.76 -17.49
CA TYR A 48 10.17 -13.53 -17.26
C TYR A 48 9.94 -14.94 -16.70
N GLY A 49 8.69 -15.36 -16.51
CA GLY A 49 8.33 -16.66 -15.94
C GLY A 49 8.62 -16.83 -14.44
N ARG A 50 9.11 -15.79 -13.76
CA ARG A 50 9.39 -15.80 -12.31
C ARG A 50 9.19 -14.43 -11.68
N PRO A 51 8.69 -14.37 -10.43
CA PRO A 51 8.53 -13.10 -9.71
C PRO A 51 9.92 -12.53 -9.37
N LYS A 52 10.20 -11.32 -9.86
CA LYS A 52 11.45 -10.60 -9.59
C LYS A 52 11.24 -9.57 -8.48
N LYS A 53 11.02 -10.04 -7.25
CA LYS A 53 10.64 -9.21 -6.09
C LYS A 53 11.52 -7.98 -5.88
N THR A 54 12.85 -8.13 -5.86
CA THR A 54 13.80 -7.01 -5.71
C THR A 54 13.66 -5.97 -6.83
N ARG A 55 13.45 -6.42 -8.08
CA ARG A 55 13.29 -5.52 -9.21
C ARG A 55 11.95 -4.79 -9.17
N ALA A 56 10.87 -5.47 -8.80
CA ALA A 56 9.56 -4.85 -8.61
C ALA A 56 9.61 -3.79 -7.50
N ALA A 57 10.29 -4.09 -6.39
CA ALA A 57 10.47 -3.15 -5.30
C ALA A 57 11.24 -1.89 -5.73
N GLY A 58 12.32 -2.05 -6.51
CA GLY A 58 13.09 -0.92 -7.05
C GLY A 58 12.29 -0.03 -7.99
N ILE A 59 11.54 -0.63 -8.93
CA ILE A 59 10.68 0.13 -9.86
C ILE A 59 9.63 0.95 -9.11
N VAL A 60 8.93 0.33 -8.15
CA VAL A 60 7.90 1.03 -7.38
C VAL A 60 8.50 2.09 -6.45
N ALA A 61 9.68 1.84 -5.89
CA ALA A 61 10.39 2.84 -5.09
C ALA A 61 10.70 4.11 -5.91
N ASP A 62 11.18 3.93 -7.14
CA ASP A 62 11.47 5.02 -8.06
C ASP A 62 10.18 5.76 -8.49
N ASP A 63 9.11 5.03 -8.85
CA ASP A 63 7.83 5.59 -9.29
C ASP A 63 7.18 6.50 -8.22
N TYR A 64 7.24 6.06 -6.97
CA TYR A 64 6.67 6.79 -5.83
C TYR A 64 7.67 7.70 -5.11
N LYS A 65 8.90 7.82 -5.61
CA LYS A 65 9.98 8.65 -5.04
C LYS A 65 10.26 8.34 -3.56
N ILE A 66 10.21 7.06 -3.20
CA ILE A 66 10.58 6.57 -1.87
C ILE A 66 11.89 5.78 -1.96
N SER A 67 12.64 5.72 -0.87
CA SER A 67 13.85 4.89 -0.85
C SER A 67 13.50 3.40 -0.98
N GLU A 68 14.30 2.62 -1.69
CA GLU A 68 14.16 1.16 -1.75
C GLU A 68 14.12 0.53 -0.35
N ARG A 69 14.92 1.06 0.60
CA ARG A 69 14.91 0.59 2.00
C ARG A 69 13.53 0.70 2.64
N ASN A 70 12.86 1.84 2.45
CA ASN A 70 11.48 2.01 2.93
C ASN A 70 10.53 1.05 2.21
N MET A 71 10.70 0.83 0.90
CA MET A 71 9.88 -0.13 0.16
C MET A 71 10.04 -1.55 0.70
N PHE A 72 11.25 -2.00 1.02
CA PHE A 72 11.50 -3.29 1.66
C PHE A 72 10.90 -3.37 3.07
N TYR A 73 10.97 -2.29 3.84
CA TYR A 73 10.33 -2.21 5.15
C TYR A 73 8.80 -2.35 5.04
N ILE A 74 8.19 -1.67 4.07
CA ILE A 74 6.75 -1.77 3.77
C ILE A 74 6.38 -3.20 3.39
N ILE A 75 7.17 -3.85 2.52
CA ILE A 75 6.92 -5.23 2.10
C ILE A 75 7.00 -6.18 3.30
N SER A 76 8.04 -6.09 4.14
CA SER A 76 8.17 -6.92 5.35
C SER A 76 7.01 -6.68 6.33
N PHE A 77 6.64 -5.42 6.55
CA PHE A 77 5.50 -5.07 7.38
C PHE A 77 4.17 -5.67 6.88
N MET A 78 3.92 -5.61 5.56
CA MET A 78 2.68 -6.12 4.95
C MET A 78 2.66 -7.65 4.80
N GLU A 79 3.81 -8.29 4.55
CA GLU A 79 3.94 -9.75 4.48
C GLU A 79 4.01 -10.39 5.89
N GLY A 80 4.16 -9.59 6.96
CA GLY A 80 4.23 -10.08 8.34
C GLY A 80 5.50 -10.88 8.65
N SER A 81 6.59 -10.58 7.94
CA SER A 81 7.90 -11.26 8.04
C SER A 81 8.94 -10.44 8.78
#